data_AF-A0A4R3EZ54-F1
#
_entry.id   AF-A0A4R3EZ54-F1
#
_cell.length_a   1.000
_cell.length_b   1.000
_cell.length_c   1.000
_cell.angle_alpha   90.00
_cell.angle_beta   90.00
_cell.angle_gamma   90.00
#
_symmetry.space_group_name_H-M   'P 1'
#
loop_
_entity.id
_entity.type
_entity.pdbx_description
1 polymer ?
#
loop_
_entity_poly.entity_id
_entity_poly.type
_entity_poly.pdbx_seq_one_letter_code
_entity_poly.pdbx_strand_id
1 'polypeptide(L)'
;MDNVKREQAFADSIDCRFPYSNLAAAAALIEEARSISVNAVFCIFYEIVCPPRSRRTELSRERQRELLFLLTQDFEHPLVDRLVEFAARIIEGRKIAANEAVGIIAEIGKFDGQYAALAAVSSLAYDALGEDFGALDALEDELRKKWDAMPAR
;
A
#
# COMPACT_ATOMS: atom_id res chain seq x y z
N MET A 1 8.52 -11.14 -19.88
CA MET A 1 7.66 -11.73 -18.83
C MET A 1 6.74 -10.61 -18.40
N ASP A 2 5.43 -10.82 -18.48
CA ASP A 2 4.41 -9.81 -18.20
C ASP A 2 4.56 -9.27 -16.77
N ASN A 3 4.75 -7.95 -16.62
CA ASN A 3 4.95 -7.33 -15.32
C ASN A 3 3.77 -7.58 -14.38
N VAL A 4 2.55 -7.66 -14.91
CA VAL A 4 1.34 -7.99 -14.13
C VAL A 4 1.47 -9.37 -13.49
N LYS A 5 1.99 -10.35 -14.22
CA LYS A 5 2.21 -11.71 -13.67
C LYS A 5 3.31 -11.75 -12.62
N ARG A 6 4.36 -10.93 -12.78
CA ARG A 6 5.43 -10.81 -11.78
C ARG A 6 4.93 -10.12 -10.51
N GLU A 7 4.15 -9.05 -10.66
CA GLU A 7 3.48 -8.36 -9.55
C GLU A 7 2.56 -9.31 -8.78
N GLN A 8 1.71 -10.06 -9.48
CA GLN A 8 0.81 -11.01 -8.83
C GLN A 8 1.59 -12.11 -8.10
N ALA A 9 2.58 -12.72 -8.75
CA ALA A 9 3.39 -13.77 -8.12
C ALA A 9 4.15 -13.24 -6.88
N PHE A 10 4.62 -12.00 -6.94
CA PHE A 10 5.27 -11.34 -5.83
C PHE A 10 4.29 -11.04 -4.69
N ALA A 11 3.14 -10.45 -4.99
CA ALA A 11 2.08 -10.20 -4.02
C ALA A 11 1.65 -11.49 -3.31
N ASP A 12 1.39 -12.56 -4.07
CA ASP A 12 1.05 -13.88 -3.53
C ASP A 12 2.15 -14.40 -2.59
N SER A 13 3.43 -14.17 -2.94
CA SER A 13 4.59 -14.62 -2.15
C SER A 13 4.70 -13.94 -0.78
N ILE A 14 4.29 -12.67 -0.68
CA ILE A 14 4.43 -11.87 0.54
C ILE A 14 3.13 -11.75 1.34
N ASP A 15 1.97 -12.05 0.76
CA ASP A 15 0.66 -11.93 1.40
C ASP A 15 0.63 -12.63 2.77
N CYS A 16 0.45 -11.83 3.82
CA CYS A 16 0.46 -12.24 5.22
C CYS A 16 1.75 -12.95 5.68
N ARG A 17 2.80 -12.91 4.86
CA ARG A 17 4.09 -13.62 5.04
C ARG A 17 5.28 -12.67 5.07
N PHE A 18 5.06 -11.36 5.02
CA PHE A 18 6.12 -10.38 5.08
C PHE A 18 6.97 -10.54 6.36
N PRO A 19 8.32 -10.49 6.28
CA PRO A 19 9.21 -10.77 7.40
C PRO A 19 9.37 -9.57 8.34
N TYR A 20 8.29 -9.17 9.01
CA TYR A 20 8.21 -7.96 9.84
C TYR A 20 9.34 -7.78 10.87
N SER A 21 9.83 -8.87 11.46
CA SER A 21 10.87 -8.86 12.49
C SER A 21 12.30 -8.98 11.95
N ASN A 22 12.47 -9.29 10.67
CA ASN A 22 13.77 -9.50 10.04
C ASN A 22 14.02 -8.42 8.96
N LEU A 23 14.69 -7.34 9.37
CA LEU A 23 14.97 -6.20 8.48
C LEU A 23 15.81 -6.57 7.26
N ALA A 24 16.73 -7.53 7.38
CA ALA A 24 17.54 -7.98 6.24
C ALA A 24 16.68 -8.70 5.19
N ALA A 25 15.77 -9.57 5.64
CA ALA A 25 14.81 -10.23 4.74
C ALA A 25 13.81 -9.22 4.15
N ALA A 26 13.34 -8.26 4.93
CA ALA A 26 12.48 -7.17 4.45
C ALA A 26 13.18 -6.32 3.38
N ALA A 27 14.44 -5.95 3.61
CA ALA A 27 15.25 -5.21 2.64
C ALA A 27 15.41 -5.97 1.32
N ALA A 28 15.67 -7.29 1.39
CA ALA A 28 15.77 -8.11 0.18
C ALA A 28 14.47 -8.13 -0.64
N LEU A 29 13.31 -8.21 0.02
CA LEU A 29 12.01 -8.14 -0.66
C LEU A 29 11.74 -6.75 -1.25
N ILE A 30 12.18 -5.68 -0.57
CA ILE A 30 12.05 -4.30 -1.08
C ILE A 30 12.84 -4.13 -2.38
N GLU A 31 14.08 -4.63 -2.43
CA GLU A 31 14.89 -4.61 -3.65
C GLU A 31 14.29 -5.47 -4.76
N GLU A 32 13.74 -6.64 -4.42
CA GLU A 32 13.01 -7.47 -5.37
C GLU A 32 11.80 -6.73 -5.96
N ALA A 33 10.96 -6.11 -5.12
CA ALA A 33 9.80 -5.34 -5.54
C ALA A 33 10.17 -4.19 -6.48
N ARG A 34 11.23 -3.44 -6.15
CA ARG A 34 11.76 -2.35 -7.01
C ARG A 34 12.15 -2.85 -8.40
N SER A 35 12.68 -4.07 -8.51
CA SER A 35 13.03 -4.70 -9.78
C SER A 35 11.82 -5.20 -10.61
N ILE A 36 10.63 -5.24 -9.98
CA ILE A 36 9.39 -5.65 -10.62
C ILE A 36 8.64 -4.42 -11.12
N SER A 37 8.19 -3.55 -10.21
CA SER A 37 7.46 -2.33 -10.54
C SER A 37 7.19 -1.47 -9.29
N VAL A 38 6.70 -0.25 -9.52
CA VAL A 38 6.18 0.62 -8.46
C VAL A 38 5.01 -0.04 -7.70
N ASN A 39 4.10 -0.73 -8.40
CA ASN A 39 2.97 -1.40 -7.77
C ASN A 39 3.43 -2.54 -6.84
N ALA A 40 4.47 -3.29 -7.21
CA ALA A 40 5.07 -4.30 -6.32
C ALA A 40 5.66 -3.69 -5.04
N VAL A 41 6.27 -2.49 -5.13
CA VAL A 41 6.71 -1.75 -3.92
C VAL A 41 5.52 -1.39 -3.04
N PHE A 42 4.39 -1.01 -3.65
CA PHE A 42 3.16 -0.77 -2.90
C PHE A 42 2.51 -2.04 -2.33
N CYS A 43 2.80 -3.24 -2.83
CA CYS A 43 2.41 -4.49 -2.15
C CYS A 43 3.13 -4.61 -0.79
N ILE A 44 4.40 -4.23 -0.70
CA ILE A 44 5.12 -4.20 0.58
C ILE A 44 4.55 -3.10 1.49
N PHE A 45 4.27 -1.92 0.92
CA PHE A 45 3.61 -0.86 1.68
C PHE A 45 2.31 -1.37 2.33
N TYR A 46 1.46 -2.06 1.56
CA TYR A 46 0.24 -2.70 2.05
C TYR A 46 0.52 -3.63 3.24
N GLU A 47 1.48 -4.56 3.11
CA GLU A 47 1.82 -5.49 4.18
C GLU A 47 2.25 -4.79 5.47
N ILE A 48 3.00 -3.68 5.37
CA ILE A 48 3.49 -2.92 6.53
C ILE A 48 2.35 -2.17 7.24
N VAL A 49 1.44 -1.54 6.48
CA VAL A 49 0.40 -0.66 7.03
C VAL A 49 -0.90 -1.40 7.35
N CYS A 50 -1.16 -2.52 6.66
CA CYS A 50 -2.30 -3.40 6.85
C CYS A 50 -1.88 -4.82 7.25
N PRO A 51 -1.07 -5.01 8.31
CA PRO A 51 -0.60 -6.34 8.70
C PRO A 51 -1.78 -7.24 9.12
N PRO A 52 -1.66 -8.57 8.94
CA PRO A 52 -2.69 -9.52 9.34
C PRO A 52 -2.95 -9.41 10.85
N ARG A 53 -4.19 -9.66 11.25
CA ARG A 53 -4.64 -9.50 12.66
C ARG A 53 -3.77 -10.28 13.66
N SER A 54 -3.28 -11.46 13.26
CA SER A 54 -2.36 -12.29 14.06
C SER A 54 -1.01 -11.62 14.36
N ARG A 55 -0.58 -10.67 13.52
CA ARG A 55 0.70 -9.94 13.66
C ARG A 55 0.51 -8.53 14.21
N ARG A 56 -0.69 -7.95 14.17
CA ARG A 56 -0.97 -6.58 14.65
C ARG A 56 -0.52 -6.35 16.11
N THR A 57 -0.62 -7.36 16.97
CA THR A 57 -0.21 -7.25 18.39
C THR A 57 1.29 -7.40 18.60
N GLU A 58 1.99 -8.04 17.67
CA GLU A 58 3.44 -8.29 17.73
C GLU A 58 4.23 -7.16 17.06
N LEU A 59 3.61 -6.46 16.12
CA LEU A 59 4.23 -5.41 15.34
C LEU A 59 4.12 -4.06 16.07
N SER A 60 5.23 -3.59 16.64
CA SER A 60 5.28 -2.28 17.27
C SER A 60 5.18 -1.15 16.23
N ARG A 61 4.63 0.00 16.64
CA ARG A 61 4.59 1.21 15.80
C ARG A 61 5.98 1.66 15.36
N GLU A 62 6.97 1.50 16.23
CA GLU A 62 8.38 1.79 15.93
C GLU A 62 8.89 0.89 14.81
N ARG A 63 8.61 -0.42 14.87
CA ARG A 63 8.98 -1.35 13.81
C ARG A 63 8.30 -1.03 12.48
N GLN A 64 7.02 -0.62 12.49
CA GLN A 64 6.36 -0.17 11.25
C GLN A 64 7.06 1.05 10.66
N ARG A 65 7.48 2.02 11.49
CA ARG A 65 8.23 3.19 11.02
C ARG A 65 9.60 2.81 10.45
N GLU A 66 10.33 1.90 11.09
CA GLU A 66 11.60 1.39 10.56
C GLU A 66 11.41 0.75 9.17
N LEU A 67 10.36 -0.06 9.01
CA LEU A 67 10.04 -0.70 7.74
C LEU A 67 9.59 0.30 6.66
N LEU A 68 8.77 1.30 7.01
CA LEU A 68 8.39 2.38 6.11
C LEU A 68 9.61 3.20 5.69
N PHE A 69 10.49 3.54 6.63
CA PHE A 69 11.73 4.26 6.32
C PHE A 69 12.57 3.45 5.31
N LEU A 70 12.81 2.16 5.59
CA LEU A 70 13.54 1.27 4.69
C LEU A 70 12.90 1.20 3.29
N LEU A 71 11.57 1.13 3.19
CA LEU A 71 10.85 1.14 1.92
C LEU A 71 11.13 2.41 1.10
N THR A 72 11.22 3.57 1.78
CA THR A 72 11.43 4.88 1.13
C THR A 72 12.89 5.17 0.76
N GLN A 73 13.86 4.49 1.37
CA GLN A 73 15.28 4.77 1.11
C GLN A 73 15.64 4.50 -0.36
N ASP A 74 16.12 5.50 -1.08
CA ASP A 74 16.51 5.38 -2.50
C ASP A 74 15.35 5.00 -3.45
N PHE A 75 14.10 5.28 -3.07
CA PHE A 75 12.92 5.06 -3.92
C PHE A 75 12.18 6.37 -4.19
N GLU A 76 12.31 6.88 -5.41
CA GLU A 76 11.66 8.12 -5.85
C GLU A 76 10.37 7.82 -6.60
N HIS A 77 9.22 8.17 -6.00
CA HIS A 77 7.95 8.18 -6.71
C HIS A 77 7.00 9.22 -6.09
N PRO A 78 6.25 10.02 -6.88
CA PRO A 78 5.44 11.12 -6.34
C PRO A 78 4.38 10.73 -5.31
N LEU A 79 3.92 9.47 -5.31
CA LEU A 79 2.97 8.96 -4.32
C LEU A 79 3.62 8.57 -2.98
N VAL A 80 4.92 8.27 -2.94
CA VAL A 80 5.55 7.64 -1.77
C VAL A 80 5.48 8.53 -0.55
N ASP A 81 5.95 9.77 -0.65
CA ASP A 81 5.96 10.71 0.47
C ASP A 81 4.54 10.91 1.02
N ARG A 82 3.57 11.03 0.12
CA ARG A 82 2.17 11.23 0.47
C ARG A 82 1.57 10.03 1.19
N LEU A 83 1.82 8.83 0.69
CA LEU A 83 1.30 7.59 1.28
C LEU A 83 1.97 7.29 2.62
N VAL A 84 3.27 7.57 2.75
CA VAL A 84 4.02 7.39 3.99
C VAL A 84 3.58 8.38 5.06
N GLU A 85 3.37 9.65 4.70
CA GLU A 85 2.79 10.66 5.61
C GLU A 85 1.41 10.21 6.11
N PHE A 86 0.56 9.76 5.19
CA PHE A 86 -0.77 9.26 5.51
C PHE A 86 -0.72 8.04 6.44
N ALA A 87 0.06 7.02 6.10
CA ALA A 87 0.23 5.83 6.92
C ALA A 87 0.80 6.13 8.31
N ALA A 88 1.79 7.02 8.41
CA ALA A 88 2.40 7.39 9.68
C ALA A 88 1.36 7.96 10.67
N ARG A 89 0.42 8.77 10.17
CA ARG A 89 -0.68 9.31 11.00
C ARG A 89 -1.59 8.23 11.54
N ILE A 90 -1.87 7.19 10.75
CA ILE A 90 -2.72 6.07 11.18
C ILE A 90 -2.00 5.19 12.18
N ILE A 91 -0.73 4.89 11.94
CA ILE A 91 0.13 4.14 12.86
C ILE A 91 0.19 4.86 14.23
N GLU A 92 0.14 6.19 14.23
CA GLU A 92 0.04 7.00 15.45
C GLU A 92 -1.32 6.93 16.17
N GLY A 93 -2.34 6.38 15.51
CA GLY A 93 -3.72 6.33 16.00
C GLY A 93 -4.50 7.62 15.74
N ARG A 94 -4.04 8.46 14.80
CA ARG A 94 -4.80 9.65 14.40
C ARG A 94 -5.99 9.23 13.54
N LYS A 95 -7.10 9.92 13.73
CA LYS A 95 -8.28 9.77 12.88
C LYS A 95 -8.02 10.37 11.50
N ILE A 96 -8.64 9.76 10.50
CA ILE A 96 -8.70 10.27 9.13
C ILE A 96 -10.12 10.71 8.84
N ALA A 97 -10.26 11.81 8.11
CA ALA A 97 -11.55 12.24 7.61
C ALA A 97 -11.81 11.62 6.23
N ALA A 98 -13.07 11.28 5.92
CA ALA A 98 -13.42 10.59 4.69
C ALA A 98 -12.96 11.33 3.42
N ASN A 99 -13.10 12.66 3.43
CA ASN A 99 -12.64 13.53 2.34
C ASN A 99 -11.12 13.46 2.11
N GLU A 100 -10.34 13.23 3.16
CA GLU A 100 -8.90 13.08 3.05
C GLU A 100 -8.53 11.76 2.35
N ALA A 101 -9.16 10.65 2.73
CA ALA A 101 -8.97 9.35 2.07
C ALA A 101 -9.35 9.41 0.59
N VAL A 102 -10.51 10.01 0.28
CA VAL A 102 -10.96 10.24 -1.11
C VAL A 102 -9.95 11.08 -1.89
N GLY A 103 -9.40 12.13 -1.27
CA GLY A 103 -8.36 12.96 -1.90
C GLY A 103 -7.10 12.18 -2.27
N ILE A 104 -6.65 11.28 -1.39
CA ILE A 104 -5.48 10.42 -1.64
C ILE A 104 -5.78 9.39 -2.72
N ILE A 105 -6.95 8.76 -2.70
CA ILE A 105 -7.36 7.84 -3.78
C ILE A 105 -7.40 8.56 -5.14
N ALA A 106 -7.91 9.79 -5.19
CA ALA A 106 -7.90 10.59 -6.41
C ALA A 106 -6.47 10.93 -6.89
N GLU A 107 -5.53 11.14 -5.97
CA GLU A 107 -4.11 11.31 -6.30
C GLU A 107 -3.48 10.02 -6.85
N ILE A 108 -3.77 8.86 -6.25
CA ILE A 108 -3.35 7.55 -6.76
C ILE A 108 -3.88 7.35 -8.19
N GLY A 109 -5.14 7.73 -8.46
CA GLY A 109 -5.78 7.61 -9.78
C GLY A 109 -5.07 8.32 -10.94
N LYS A 110 -4.12 9.22 -10.65
CA LYS A 110 -3.26 9.87 -11.64
C LYS A 110 -2.14 8.95 -12.16
N PHE A 111 -1.89 7.83 -11.48
CA PHE A 111 -0.86 6.85 -11.79
C PHE A 111 -1.54 5.52 -12.10
N ASP A 112 -1.45 5.07 -13.34
CA ASP A 112 -2.15 3.86 -13.75
C ASP A 112 -1.56 2.60 -13.09
N GLY A 113 -2.43 1.62 -12.78
CA GLY A 113 -2.02 0.30 -12.29
C GLY A 113 -1.50 0.26 -10.86
N GLN A 114 -1.69 1.30 -10.05
CA GLN A 114 -1.25 1.33 -8.64
C GLN A 114 -2.27 0.66 -7.72
N TYR A 115 -2.66 -0.58 -8.05
CA TYR A 115 -3.68 -1.35 -7.33
C TYR A 115 -3.35 -1.58 -5.86
N ALA A 116 -2.08 -1.83 -5.52
CA ALA A 116 -1.67 -2.09 -4.15
C ALA A 116 -1.70 -0.81 -3.30
N ALA A 117 -1.36 0.35 -3.87
CA ALA A 117 -1.53 1.63 -3.18
C ALA A 117 -3.01 1.94 -2.93
N LEU A 118 -3.86 1.71 -3.94
CA LEU A 118 -5.30 1.87 -3.82
C LEU A 118 -5.87 0.97 -2.72
N ALA A 119 -5.50 -0.31 -2.71
CA ALA A 119 -5.93 -1.26 -1.70
C ALA A 119 -5.45 -0.84 -0.28
N ALA A 120 -4.21 -0.37 -0.15
CA ALA A 120 -3.67 0.05 1.15
C ALA A 120 -4.46 1.23 1.71
N VAL A 121 -4.66 2.28 0.93
CA VAL A 121 -5.41 3.47 1.38
C VAL A 121 -6.85 3.13 1.68
N SER A 122 -7.49 2.29 0.88
CA SER A 122 -8.88 1.89 1.09
C SER A 122 -9.02 1.06 2.37
N SER A 123 -8.18 0.04 2.57
CA SER A 123 -8.15 -0.74 3.83
C SER A 123 -7.92 0.12 5.07
N LEU A 124 -7.00 1.08 4.98
CA LEU A 124 -6.72 2.03 6.05
C LEU A 124 -7.90 2.97 6.33
N ALA A 125 -8.59 3.41 5.27
CA ALA A 125 -9.78 4.23 5.39
C ALA A 125 -10.96 3.45 5.98
N TYR A 126 -11.20 2.20 5.55
CA TYR A 126 -12.24 1.33 6.12
C TYR A 126 -12.01 1.04 7.61
N ASP A 127 -10.76 0.84 8.03
CA ASP A 127 -10.43 0.65 9.46
C ASP A 127 -10.64 1.95 10.27
N ALA A 128 -10.58 3.14 9.64
CA ALA A 128 -10.63 4.44 10.32
C ALA A 128 -12.01 5.13 10.26
N LEU A 129 -12.77 4.92 9.18
CA LEU A 129 -14.08 5.48 8.92
C LEU A 129 -15.14 4.47 9.38
N GLY A 130 -16.20 4.94 10.02
CA GLY A 130 -17.22 4.07 10.63
C GLY A 130 -18.05 3.29 9.62
N GLU A 131 -19.12 3.90 9.10
CA GLU A 131 -20.12 3.19 8.27
C GLU A 131 -20.42 3.90 6.92
N ASP A 132 -19.85 5.08 6.65
CA ASP A 132 -20.09 5.83 5.41
C ASP A 132 -18.87 5.77 4.48
N PHE A 133 -18.96 4.85 3.50
CA PHE A 133 -17.89 4.57 2.53
C PHE A 133 -18.28 4.85 1.08
N GLY A 134 -19.53 5.27 0.80
CA GLY A 134 -20.06 5.25 -0.57
C GLY A 134 -19.26 6.05 -1.59
N ALA A 135 -18.67 7.18 -1.19
CA ALA A 135 -17.80 7.98 -2.06
C ALA A 135 -16.43 7.33 -2.29
N LEU A 136 -15.92 6.60 -1.30
CA LEU A 136 -14.64 5.86 -1.38
C LEU A 136 -14.80 4.69 -2.34
N ASP A 137 -15.82 3.86 -2.12
CA ASP A 137 -16.14 2.67 -2.92
C ASP A 137 -16.36 3.04 -4.39
N ALA A 138 -17.17 4.08 -4.65
CA ALA A 138 -17.46 4.53 -6.00
C ALA A 138 -16.20 4.97 -6.76
N LEU A 139 -15.30 5.69 -6.08
CA LEU A 139 -14.04 6.14 -6.68
C LEU A 139 -13.05 4.98 -6.88
N GLU A 140 -12.96 4.05 -5.92
CA GLU A 140 -12.14 2.84 -6.05
C GLU A 140 -12.59 2.01 -7.26
N ASP A 141 -13.89 1.76 -7.38
CA ASP A 141 -14.49 1.02 -8.50
C ASP A 141 -14.24 1.69 -9.86
N GLU A 142 -14.36 3.03 -9.92
CA GLU A 142 -14.08 3.79 -11.13
C GLU A 142 -12.62 3.61 -11.58
N LEU A 143 -11.68 3.73 -10.65
CA LEU A 143 -10.25 3.59 -10.95
C LEU A 143 -9.90 2.17 -11.39
N ARG A 144 -10.43 1.15 -10.70
CA ARG A 144 -10.22 -0.26 -11.09
C ARG A 144 -10.74 -0.53 -12.49
N LYS A 145 -11.99 -0.14 -12.79
CA LYS A 145 -12.58 -0.30 -14.14
C LYS A 145 -11.76 0.41 -15.21
N LYS A 146 -11.28 1.63 -14.92
CA LYS A 146 -10.42 2.38 -15.84
C LYS A 146 -9.14 1.60 -16.14
N TRP A 147 -8.46 1.08 -15.12
CA TRP A 147 -7.20 0.36 -15.29
C TRP A 147 -7.37 -1.02 -15.91
N ASP A 148 -8.43 -1.77 -15.57
CA ASP A 148 -8.75 -3.08 -16.14
C ASP A 148 -9.08 -3.00 -17.65
N ALA A 149 -9.61 -1.86 -18.10
CA ALA A 149 -9.85 -1.60 -19.52
C ALA A 149 -8.58 -1.26 -20.31
N MET A 150 -7.44 -1.03 -19.65
CA MET A 150 -6.18 -0.74 -20.32
C MET A 150 -5.49 -2.05 -20.76
N PRO A 151 -4.86 -2.07 -21.95
CA PRO A 151 -4.04 -3.21 -22.35
C PRO A 151 -2.85 -3.38 -21.39
N ALA A 152 -2.53 -4.63 -21.06
CA ALA A 152 -1.33 -4.96 -20.29
C ALA A 152 -0.09 -4.38 -20.97
N ARG A 153 0.71 -3.60 -20.22
CA ARG A 153 1.93 -2.94 -20.70
C ARG A 153 3.15 -3.85 -20.60
#